data_AF-A0A2A2GP95-F1
#
_entry.id   AF-A0A2A2GP95-F1
#
_cell.length_a   1.000
_cell.length_b   1.000
_cell.length_c   1.000
_cell.angle_alpha   90.00
_cell.angle_beta   90.00
_cell.angle_gamma   90.00
#
_symmetry.space_group_name_H-M   'P 1'
#
loop_
_entity.id
_entity.type
_entity.pdbx_description
1 polymer ?
#
loop_
_entity_poly.entity_id
_entity_poly.type
_entity_poly.pdbx_seq_one_letter_code
_entity_poly.pdbx_strand_id
1 'polypeptide(L)' 'MGQVAFDTLQASEELENAGISREQARAISLVVRRSHEVADVATKADIAEVKRDIADVRKEIADVRKDLSAEISDV' A
#
# COMPACT_ATOMS: atom_id res chain seq x y z
N MET A 1 -4.02 13.32 -3.85
CA MET A 1 -5.46 13.43 -3.53
C MET A 1 -5.63 12.79 -2.17
N GLY A 2 -6.07 13.53 -1.15
CA GLY A 2 -6.18 12.99 0.21
C GLY A 2 -7.15 11.82 0.22
N GLN A 3 -6.73 10.67 0.71
CA GLN A 3 -7.65 9.58 1.00
C GLN A 3 -8.61 10.08 2.06
N VAL A 4 -9.84 10.38 1.65
CA VAL A 4 -10.92 10.65 2.57
C VAL A 4 -11.21 9.32 3.24
N ALA A 5 -10.84 9.20 4.52
CA ALA A 5 -11.10 8.01 5.30
C ALA A 5 -12.60 7.72 5.31
N PHE A 6 -12.97 6.44 5.17
CA PHE A 6 -14.37 6.04 5.20
C PHE A 6 -14.94 6.19 6.61
N ASP A 7 -15.85 7.16 6.80
CA ASP A 7 -16.53 7.36 8.08
C ASP A 7 -17.64 6.32 8.26
N THR A 8 -17.34 5.29 9.05
CA THR A 8 -18.30 4.22 9.35
C THR A 8 -19.53 4.69 10.10
N LEU A 9 -19.45 5.76 10.90
CA LEU A 9 -20.58 6.25 11.67
C LEU A 9 -21.56 6.94 10.73
N GLN A 10 -21.08 7.91 9.95
CA GLN A 10 -21.90 8.62 8.97
C GLN A 10 -22.56 7.64 7.97
N ALA A 11 -21.79 6.67 7.45
CA ALA A 11 -22.33 5.66 6.55
C ALA A 11 -23.42 4.80 7.21
N SER A 12 -23.29 4.47 8.50
CA SER A 12 -24.33 3.71 9.22
C SER A 12 -25.60 4.55 9.39
N GLU A 13 -25.47 5.84 9.71
CA GLU A 13 -26.61 6.76 9.86
C GLU A 13 -27.37 6.98 8.54
N GLU A 14 -26.65 7.12 7.43
CA GLU A 14 -27.25 7.23 6.10
C GLU A 14 -28.04 5.97 5.72
N LEU A 15 -27.48 4.78 6.02
CA LEU A 15 -28.18 3.51 5.81
C LEU A 15 -29.40 3.36 6.72
N GLU A 16 -29.31 3.77 7.99
CA GLU A 16 -30.46 3.80 8.92
C GLU A 16 -31.57 4.75 8.39
N ASN A 17 -31.21 5.93 7.90
CA ASN A 17 -32.14 6.88 7.29
C ASN A 17 -32.78 6.35 5.99
N ALA A 18 -32.08 5.48 5.26
CA ALA A 18 -32.60 4.77 4.09
C ALA A 18 -33.53 3.59 4.45
N GLY A 19 -33.78 3.35 5.75
CA GLY A 19 -34.67 2.29 6.24
C GLY A 19 -34.00 0.94 6.46
N ILE A 20 -32.67 0.88 6.42
CA ILE A 20 -31.92 -0.33 6.80
C ILE A 20 -31.88 -0.42 8.33
N SER A 21 -32.02 -1.62 8.88
CA SER A 21 -31.94 -1.77 10.34
C SER A 21 -30.56 -1.35 10.84
N ARG A 22 -30.49 -0.75 12.02
CA ARG A 22 -29.23 -0.35 12.67
C ARG A 22 -28.17 -1.46 12.67
N GLU A 23 -28.59 -2.70 12.86
CA GLU A 23 -27.68 -3.85 12.92
C GLU A 23 -27.11 -4.18 11.53
N GLN A 24 -27.93 -4.10 10.48
CA GLN A 24 -27.50 -4.26 9.09
C GLN A 24 -26.65 -3.08 8.61
N ALA A 25 -27.03 -1.85 8.97
CA ALA A 25 -26.31 -0.63 8.61
C ALA A 25 -24.87 -0.68 9.13
N ARG A 26 -24.69 -1.09 10.40
CA ARG A 26 -23.38 -1.32 11.01
C ARG A 26 -22.59 -2.45 10.33
N ALA A 27 -23.26 -3.55 10.00
CA ALA A 27 -22.61 -4.67 9.33
C ALA A 27 -22.08 -4.26 7.94
N ILE A 28 -22.89 -3.53 7.17
CA ILE A 28 -22.55 -3.03 5.83
C ILE A 28 -21.40 -2.02 5.92
N SER A 29 -21.49 -1.03 6.81
CA SER A 29 -20.44 -0.01 6.96
C SER A 29 -19.10 -0.61 7.38
N LEU A 30 -19.10 -1.63 8.25
CA LEU A 30 -17.89 -2.36 8.63
C LEU A 30 -17.30 -3.19 7.49
N VAL A 31 -18.13 -3.79 6.62
CA VAL A 31 -17.63 -4.50 5.43
C VAL A 31 -16.98 -3.52 4.46
N VAL A 32 -17.63 -2.38 4.19
CA VAL A 32 -17.08 -1.35 3.29
C VAL A 32 -15.79 -0.78 3.84
N ARG A 33 -15.72 -0.42 5.14
CA ARG A 33 -14.47 0.05 5.77
C ARG A 33 -13.33 -0.94 5.57
N ARG A 34 -13.57 -2.22 5.84
CA ARG A 34 -12.56 -3.28 5.68
C ARG A 34 -12.13 -3.45 4.23
N SER A 35 -13.04 -3.36 3.26
CA SER A 35 -12.68 -3.41 1.84
C SER A 35 -11.76 -2.25 1.43
N HIS A 36 -11.95 -1.07 2.02
CA HIS A 36 -11.07 0.08 1.80
C HIS A 36 -9.75 -0.03 2.58
N GLU A 37 -9.74 -0.55 3.81
CA GLU A 37 -8.51 -0.84 4.58
C GLU A 37 -7.64 -1.90 3.91
N VAL A 38 -8.22 -2.88 3.21
CA VAL A 38 -7.50 -3.90 2.41
C VAL A 38 -7.01 -3.33 1.06
N ALA A 39 -7.54 -2.20 0.61
CA ALA A 39 -6.93 -1.45 -0.49
C ALA A 39 -5.72 -0.63 -0.01
N ASP A 40 -5.76 -0.16 1.25
CA ASP A 40 -4.78 0.72 1.88
C ASP A 40 -3.71 0.02 2.72
N VAL A 41 -3.68 -1.32 2.76
CA VAL A 41 -2.57 -2.06 3.37
C VAL A 41 -1.26 -1.71 2.67
N ALA A 42 -0.52 -0.76 3.25
CA ALA A 42 0.85 -0.82 3.79
C ALA A 42 1.78 -1.95 3.30
N THR A 43 1.61 -2.40 2.07
CA THR A 43 2.33 -3.54 1.50
C THR A 43 2.61 -3.27 0.03
N LYS A 44 1.67 -2.77 -0.77
CA LYS A 44 1.96 -2.60 -2.21
C LYS A 44 2.91 -1.44 -2.51
N ALA A 45 2.70 -0.28 -1.90
CA ALA A 45 3.56 0.89 -2.09
C ALA A 45 4.95 0.65 -1.47
N ASP A 46 4.98 0.17 -0.23
CA ASP A 46 6.22 -0.13 0.48
C ASP A 46 7.01 -1.25 -0.22
N ILE A 47 6.36 -2.30 -0.74
CA ILE A 47 7.03 -3.33 -1.56
C ILE A 47 7.54 -2.73 -2.88
N ALA A 48 6.81 -1.79 -3.49
CA ALA A 48 7.26 -1.14 -4.72
C ALA A 48 8.49 -0.26 -4.47
N GLU A 49 8.55 0.42 -3.33
CA GLU A 49 9.71 1.19 -2.87
C GLU A 49 10.91 0.28 -2.59
N VAL A 50 10.72 -0.76 -1.76
CA VAL A 50 11.77 -1.77 -1.48
C VAL A 50 12.28 -2.42 -2.77
N LYS A 51 11.42 -2.68 -3.76
CA LYS A 51 11.84 -3.22 -5.07
C LYS A 51 12.73 -2.26 -5.86
N ARG A 52 12.48 -0.94 -5.77
CA ARG A 52 13.33 0.07 -6.41
C ARG A 52 14.68 0.13 -5.72
N ASP A 53 14.70 0.19 -4.39
CA ASP A 53 15.94 0.22 -3.61
C ASP A 53 16.81 -1.02 -3.91
N ILE A 54 16.21 -2.21 -4.01
CA ILE A 54 16.91 -3.44 -4.40
C ILE A 54 17.47 -3.35 -5.83
N ALA A 55 16.75 -2.73 -6.75
CA ALA A 55 17.21 -2.57 -8.14
C ALA A 55 18.42 -1.62 -8.21
N ASP A 56 18.41 -0.54 -7.45
CA ASP A 56 19.49 0.43 -7.38
C ASP A 56 20.75 -0.20 -6.74
N VAL A 57 20.60 -0.90 -5.62
CA VAL A 57 21.71 -1.64 -4.99
C VAL A 57 22.31 -2.68 -5.93
N ARG A 58 21.49 -3.40 -6.71
CA ARG A 58 22.01 -4.36 -7.71
C ARG A 58 22.83 -3.68 -8.79
N LYS A 59 22.44 -2.48 -9.21
CA LYS A 59 23.18 -1.69 -10.19
C LYS A 59 24.53 -1.24 -9.62
N GLU A 60 24.53 -0.71 -8.40
CA GLU A 60 25.77 -0.32 -7.71
C GLU A 60 26.73 -1.50 -7.55
N ILE A 61 26.24 -2.68 -7.17
CA ILE A 61 27.06 -3.90 -7.08
C ILE A 61 27.65 -4.28 -8.45
N ALA A 62 26.88 -4.15 -9.53
CA ALA A 62 27.36 -4.45 -10.87
C ALA A 62 28.46 -3.48 -11.31
N ASP A 63 28.30 -2.19 -11.01
CA ASP A 63 29.28 -1.15 -11.31
C ASP A 63 30.58 -1.39 -10.51
N VAL A 64 30.48 -1.63 -9.19
CA VAL A 64 31.65 -1.97 -8.35
C VAL A 64 32.37 -3.24 -8.85
N ARG A 65 31.63 -4.26 -9.28
CA ARG A 65 32.23 -5.49 -9.82
C ARG A 65 32.98 -5.22 -11.12
N LYS A 66 32.46 -4.33 -11.97
CA LYS A 66 33.11 -3.94 -13.22
C LYS A 66 34.39 -3.17 -12.95
N ASP A 67 34.35 -2.21 -12.02
CA ASP A 67 35.51 -1.41 -11.64
C ASP A 67 36.62 -2.30 -11.06
N LEU A 68 36.28 -3.21 -10.16
CA LEU A 68 37.25 -4.16 -9.60
C LEU A 68 37.84 -5.10 -10.67
N SER A 69 37.02 -5.53 -11.64
CA SER A 69 37.50 -6.37 -12.74
C SER A 69 38.47 -5.62 -13.66
N ALA A 70 38.25 -4.31 -13.85
CA ALA A 70 39.17 -3.46 -14.59
C ALA A 70 40.49 -3.30 -13.82
N GLU A 71 40.44 -2.97 -12.52
CA GLU A 71 41.64 -2.85 -11.69
C GLU A 71 42.48 -4.13 -11.66
N ILE A 72 41.86 -5.31 -11.56
CA ILE A 72 42.58 -6.59 -11.59
C ILE A 72 43.20 -6.86 -12.96
N SER A 73 42.58 -6.41 -14.05
CA SER A 73 43.10 -6.62 -15.41
C SER A 73 44.28 -5.69 -15.73
N ASP A 74 44.38 -4.55 -15.03
CA ASP A 74 45.45 -3.57 -15.20
C ASP A 74 46.73 -3.92 -14.38
N VAL A 75 46.70 -5.00 -13.58
CA VAL A 75 47.82 -5.53 -12.76
C VAL A 75 48.49 -6.72 -13.45
#